data_AF-A0A3A8RD01-F1
#
_entry.id   AF-A0A3A8RD01-F1
#
_cell.length_a   1.000
_cell.length_b   1.000
_cell.length_c   1.000
_cell.angle_alpha   90.00
_cell.angle_beta   90.00
_cell.angle_gamma   90.00
#
_symmetry.space_group_name_H-M   'P 1'
#
loop_
_entity.id
_entity.type
_entity.pdbx_description
1 polymer ?
#
loop_
_entity_poly.entity_id
_entity_poly.type
_entity_poly.pdbx_seq_one_letter_code
_entity_poly.pdbx_strand_id
1 'polypeptide(L)'
;MAAIRNLAIITEQAGNTAETISLYERILASDPTNEAALTQLRKLRQPHRKTKHPPSRTINNNNSKNPSTAITSNKAPTDQSTKDDSLTSRLPLTILHLTDLHFAAQSKRFPSAHYWNSPEWPAFNEPSYNQRGLLKSIIKDIRKNHWSPDLVIVSGDLLDRGQSSGVQLAIEFLTNLSEFLSLERSRFILVPGNHDEIRDATTPEERYSLFAKIWTGFYSDMRPWPHGRPAHEQVHIFDLKKELGLQVIGFNSCEGHDRGLTSGGAVGTNQRDLAESLLSQNGDSEIRIAVMHHHLYNPTGTRGDMAVMEGAPEIRSWLKNNSFQLAIHGHQHVDWAEEDSAGNWTLAVLAGASAGVGRYGREAWDLRVGYQVIQIDSHTGGRRFRRSYDPMSRAFQEASPTASEALRFGPRQSQLHDSTTKPLTTTEDQTRTTSTSADVDFLSSHWASLFNKAGPLNKEARLKIQNWLKIFPANEIADAMDTAATYQSDPTAHFRYTIGILRNKKRAIENPEAAELERGINTAVKFWRNMNSGSGYLPRNHRDSLRALLMVRTTEDVIEAMKSWGRSNSFDRFIEEQLNS
;
A
#
# COMPACT_ATOMS: atom_id res chain seq x y z
N MET A 1 11.87 44.17 -10.56
CA MET A 1 12.14 45.24 -9.58
C MET A 1 11.29 45.15 -8.31
N ALA A 2 9.97 45.34 -8.37
CA ALA A 2 9.09 45.20 -7.19
C ALA A 2 9.13 43.79 -6.57
N ALA A 3 9.24 42.74 -7.39
CA ALA A 3 9.37 41.36 -6.93
C ALA A 3 10.68 41.10 -6.14
N ILE A 4 11.81 41.66 -6.60
CA ILE A 4 13.12 41.52 -5.93
C ILE A 4 13.13 42.26 -4.59
N ARG A 5 12.52 43.45 -4.54
CA ARG A 5 12.32 44.24 -3.32
C ARG A 5 11.47 43.49 -2.29
N ASN A 6 10.37 42.88 -2.71
CA ASN A 6 9.52 42.10 -1.81
C ASN A 6 10.24 40.84 -1.31
N LEU A 7 11.04 40.19 -2.15
CA LEU A 7 11.82 39.02 -1.75
C LEU A 7 12.88 39.35 -0.69
N ALA A 8 13.56 40.50 -0.81
CA ALA A 8 14.56 40.96 0.17
C ALA A 8 13.92 41.30 1.53
N ILE A 9 12.75 41.94 1.54
CA ILE A 9 12.00 42.26 2.76
C ILE A 9 11.51 40.97 3.45
N ILE A 10 11.05 39.99 2.67
CA ILE A 10 10.59 38.69 3.18
C ILE A 10 11.77 37.88 3.76
N THR A 11 12.95 37.94 3.16
CA THR A 11 14.14 37.22 3.65
C THR A 11 14.71 37.80 4.95
N GLU A 12 14.65 39.11 5.14
CA GLU A 12 15.01 39.75 6.42
C GLU A 12 14.00 39.42 7.53
N GLN A 13 12.70 39.46 7.24
CA GLN A 13 11.64 39.10 8.19
C GLN A 13 11.67 37.61 8.58
N ALA A 14 12.25 36.76 7.73
CA ALA A 14 12.45 35.33 7.98
C ALA A 14 13.76 35.02 8.75
N GLY A 15 14.55 36.03 9.15
CA GLY A 15 15.73 35.85 10.00
C GLY A 15 16.97 35.28 9.30
N ASN A 16 17.05 35.37 7.97
CA ASN A 16 18.16 34.79 7.19
C ASN A 16 19.18 35.85 6.73
N THR A 17 20.43 35.40 6.59
CA THR A 17 21.72 36.10 6.77
C THR A 17 21.99 37.39 5.95
N ALA A 18 22.78 38.30 6.53
CA ALA A 18 23.26 39.57 5.92
C ALA A 18 23.96 39.41 4.54
N GLU A 19 24.37 38.19 4.20
CA GLU A 19 24.93 37.82 2.90
C GLU A 19 23.89 37.88 1.77
N THR A 20 22.63 37.54 2.04
CA THR A 20 21.54 37.59 1.05
C THR A 20 21.23 39.04 0.65
N ILE A 21 21.17 39.96 1.63
CA ILE A 21 21.00 41.40 1.35
C ILE A 21 22.18 41.93 0.54
N SER A 22 23.41 41.54 0.89
CA SER A 22 24.63 41.94 0.18
C SER A 22 24.65 41.44 -1.28
N LEU A 23 24.09 40.25 -1.55
CA LEU A 23 23.95 39.71 -2.90
C LEU A 23 22.95 40.55 -3.73
N TYR A 24 21.81 40.93 -3.15
CA TYR A 24 20.83 41.78 -3.83
C TYR A 24 21.35 43.21 -4.07
N GLU A 25 22.15 43.78 -3.17
CA GLU A 25 22.83 45.06 -3.41
C GLU A 25 23.73 44.99 -4.65
N ARG A 26 24.52 43.91 -4.79
CA ARG A 26 25.41 43.72 -5.95
C ARG A 26 24.63 43.59 -7.26
N ILE A 27 23.53 42.83 -7.25
CA ILE A 27 22.68 42.65 -8.43
C ILE A 27 22.06 43.99 -8.83
N LEU A 28 21.53 44.75 -7.88
CA LEU A 28 20.86 46.02 -8.17
C LEU A 28 21.84 47.13 -8.56
N ALA A 29 23.07 47.13 -8.05
CA ALA A 29 24.12 48.10 -8.36
C ALA A 29 24.67 48.00 -9.79
N SER A 30 24.34 46.94 -10.53
CA SER A 30 24.74 46.77 -11.94
C SER A 30 24.01 47.69 -12.92
N ASP A 31 22.92 48.34 -12.49
CA ASP A 31 22.13 49.26 -13.31
C ASP A 31 21.90 50.60 -12.56
N PRO A 32 22.39 51.74 -13.10
CA PRO A 32 22.27 53.06 -12.47
C PRO A 32 20.84 53.52 -12.22
N THR A 33 19.85 52.99 -12.94
CA THR A 33 18.43 53.35 -12.77
C THR A 33 17.82 52.83 -11.46
N ASN A 34 18.55 51.97 -10.74
CA ASN A 34 18.11 51.32 -9.49
C ASN A 34 18.45 52.08 -8.21
N GLU A 35 19.00 53.30 -8.28
CA GLU A 35 19.45 54.05 -7.11
C GLU A 35 18.39 54.27 -6.03
N ALA A 36 17.12 54.45 -6.42
CA ALA A 36 16.02 54.56 -5.46
C ALA A 36 15.80 53.27 -4.65
N ALA A 37 15.99 52.10 -5.29
CA ALA A 37 15.87 50.80 -4.64
C ALA A 37 17.08 50.48 -3.76
N LEU A 38 18.30 50.80 -4.22
CA LEU A 38 19.53 50.70 -3.45
C LEU A 38 19.49 51.57 -2.19
N THR A 39 18.99 52.80 -2.32
CA THR A 39 18.82 53.73 -1.19
C THR A 39 17.87 53.18 -0.12
N GLN A 40 16.80 52.48 -0.50
CA GLN A 40 15.90 51.84 0.46
C GLN A 40 16.48 50.58 1.10
N LEU A 41 17.18 49.75 0.34
CA LEU A 41 17.84 48.56 0.87
C LEU A 41 18.90 48.94 1.91
N ARG A 42 19.68 49.99 1.63
CA ARG A 42 20.67 50.56 2.56
C ARG A 42 20.05 51.15 3.84
N LYS A 43 18.80 51.62 3.80
CA LYS A 43 18.06 52.10 4.99
C LYS A 43 17.62 50.95 5.92
N LEU A 44 17.32 49.78 5.38
CA LEU A 44 16.97 48.58 6.17
C LEU A 44 18.17 48.06 6.98
N ARG A 45 19.40 48.30 6.51
CA ARG A 45 20.65 47.94 7.20
C ARG A 45 20.92 48.75 8.47
N GLN A 46 20.20 49.85 8.74
CA GLN A 46 20.43 50.63 9.95
C GLN A 46 19.66 50.04 11.16
N PRO A 47 20.35 49.70 12.26
CA PRO A 47 19.69 49.09 13.41
C PRO A 47 18.66 50.06 14.02
N HIS A 48 17.42 49.59 14.18
CA HIS A 48 16.36 50.35 14.84
C HIS A 48 16.78 50.78 16.26
N ARG A 49 16.73 52.10 16.48
CA ARG A 49 17.02 52.78 17.75
C ARG A 49 15.98 52.34 18.79
N LYS A 50 16.39 51.47 19.72
CA LYS A 50 15.57 51.02 20.86
C LYS A 50 15.02 52.22 21.64
N THR A 51 13.69 52.26 21.80
CA THR A 51 13.01 53.16 22.73
C THR A 51 13.38 52.80 24.18
N LYS A 52 13.74 53.84 24.95
CA LYS A 52 14.26 53.79 26.33
C LYS A 52 13.18 53.43 27.35
N HIS A 53 13.53 52.64 28.37
CA HIS A 53 13.17 52.84 29.78
C HIS A 53 14.17 52.06 30.70
N PRO A 54 14.31 52.43 31.99
CA PRO A 54 15.59 52.85 32.61
C PRO A 54 16.39 51.72 33.33
N PRO A 55 17.64 51.99 33.78
CA PRO A 55 18.63 50.95 34.06
C PRO A 55 18.70 50.55 35.55
N SER A 56 19.04 49.29 35.81
CA SER A 56 19.63 48.86 37.08
C SER A 56 20.88 48.01 36.85
N ARG A 57 22.02 48.68 37.10
CA ARG A 57 23.31 48.23 37.65
C ARG A 57 23.97 46.92 37.16
N THR A 58 25.05 47.17 36.44
CA THR A 58 26.32 46.44 36.28
C THR A 58 26.83 45.73 37.53
N ILE A 59 27.34 44.51 37.37
CA ILE A 59 28.62 44.06 37.96
C ILE A 59 29.37 43.22 36.92
N ASN A 60 30.55 43.70 36.52
CA ASN A 60 31.59 42.98 35.79
C ASN A 60 32.33 42.04 36.73
N ASN A 61 32.86 40.93 36.21
CA ASN A 61 34.28 40.62 36.43
C ASN A 61 34.83 39.67 35.36
N ASN A 62 35.79 40.19 34.60
CA ASN A 62 36.73 39.45 33.78
C ASN A 62 37.86 38.88 34.65
N ASN A 63 38.39 37.72 34.25
CA ASN A 63 39.83 37.41 34.16
C ASN A 63 39.95 35.93 33.74
N SER A 64 41.00 35.41 33.09
CA SER A 64 42.02 35.84 32.13
C SER A 64 42.87 34.58 31.89
N LYS A 65 43.48 34.44 30.71
CA LYS A 65 44.76 33.74 30.42
C LYS A 65 44.79 32.20 30.20
N ASN A 66 45.03 31.87 28.92
CA ASN A 66 45.90 30.79 28.39
C ASN A 66 47.39 31.01 28.82
N PRO A 67 48.42 30.11 28.57
CA PRO A 67 48.56 29.17 27.42
C PRO A 67 49.38 27.83 27.61
N SER A 68 49.45 27.01 26.53
CA SER A 68 50.56 26.11 26.06
C SER A 68 50.98 24.89 26.94
N THR A 69 51.41 23.69 26.49
CA THR A 69 52.24 23.24 25.34
C THR A 69 52.32 21.69 25.25
N ALA A 70 52.58 21.16 24.04
CA ALA A 70 53.43 20.00 23.66
C ALA A 70 53.14 18.51 24.07
N ILE A 71 52.77 17.73 23.04
CA ILE A 71 53.31 16.43 22.51
C ILE A 71 54.18 15.54 23.44
N THR A 72 53.81 14.25 23.60
CA THR A 72 54.66 13.06 23.33
C THR A 72 53.87 11.74 23.45
N SER A 73 54.33 10.75 22.67
CA SER A 73 53.88 9.38 22.46
C SER A 73 54.08 8.41 23.64
N ASN A 74 53.18 7.44 23.86
CA ASN A 74 53.50 6.00 23.81
C ASN A 74 52.31 5.06 24.12
N LYS A 75 52.42 3.87 23.54
CA LYS A 75 51.57 2.66 23.54
C LYS A 75 50.81 2.29 24.83
N ALA A 76 49.54 1.94 24.60
CA ALA A 76 48.68 0.87 25.14
C ALA A 76 48.79 0.45 26.62
N PRO A 77 47.61 0.32 27.25
CA PRO A 77 47.21 -0.98 27.77
C PRO A 77 45.89 -1.45 27.14
N THR A 78 45.88 -2.74 26.85
CA THR A 78 44.69 -3.58 26.70
C THR A 78 43.71 -3.33 27.84
N ASP A 79 42.48 -2.95 27.52
CA ASP A 79 41.36 -3.22 28.40
C ASP A 79 40.16 -3.70 27.59
N GLN A 80 39.70 -4.89 27.98
CA GLN A 80 38.47 -5.50 27.52
C GLN A 80 37.32 -4.70 28.11
N SER A 81 36.72 -3.80 27.33
CA SER A 81 35.34 -3.40 27.60
C SER A 81 34.50 -3.76 26.39
N THR A 82 33.81 -4.89 26.50
CA THR A 82 32.57 -5.17 25.80
C THR A 82 31.63 -3.98 26.01
N LYS A 83 31.65 -3.01 25.09
CA LYS A 83 30.53 -2.08 24.94
C LYS A 83 29.44 -2.85 24.21
N ASP A 84 28.56 -3.37 25.04
CA ASP A 84 27.21 -3.73 24.67
C ASP A 84 26.56 -2.47 24.06
N ASP A 85 26.65 -2.36 22.73
CA ASP A 85 25.80 -1.46 21.93
C ASP A 85 24.38 -2.05 21.97
N SER A 86 23.75 -1.96 23.14
CA SER A 86 22.33 -2.27 23.25
C SER A 86 21.61 -1.27 22.34
N LEU A 87 21.12 -1.74 21.20
CA LEU A 87 20.13 -1.08 20.35
C LEU A 87 18.96 -0.64 21.25
N THR A 88 19.00 0.58 21.77
CA THR A 88 17.89 1.08 22.58
C THR A 88 16.77 1.49 21.66
N SER A 89 15.69 0.70 21.65
CA SER A 89 14.47 0.99 20.90
C SER A 89 13.96 2.40 21.24
N ARG A 90 13.69 3.21 20.21
CA ARG A 90 13.30 4.63 20.37
C ARG A 90 11.79 4.79 20.55
N LEU A 91 11.15 3.82 21.20
CA LEU A 91 9.71 3.81 21.41
C LEU A 91 9.28 4.89 22.43
N PRO A 92 8.12 5.53 22.25
CA PRO A 92 7.16 5.31 21.16
C PRO A 92 7.60 5.93 19.84
N LEU A 93 7.27 5.28 18.71
CA LEU A 93 7.52 5.78 17.35
C LEU A 93 6.22 6.30 16.74
N THR A 94 6.26 7.47 16.10
CA THR A 94 5.11 8.07 15.43
C THR A 94 5.26 8.02 13.91
N ILE A 95 4.30 7.42 13.22
CA ILE A 95 4.27 7.29 11.76
C ILE A 95 3.12 8.13 11.22
N LEU A 96 3.43 9.06 10.31
CA LEU A 96 2.42 9.73 9.49
C LEU A 96 2.18 8.87 8.24
N HIS A 97 0.96 8.36 8.07
CA HIS A 97 0.60 7.57 6.89
C HIS A 97 -0.38 8.34 6.00
N LEU A 98 0.06 8.59 4.77
CA LEU A 98 -0.69 9.18 3.67
C LEU A 98 -0.85 8.15 2.55
N THR A 99 -1.93 8.27 1.77
CA THR A 99 -2.16 7.41 0.61
C THR A 99 -3.11 8.09 -0.36
N ASP A 100 -3.14 7.62 -1.61
CA ASP A 100 -4.04 8.09 -2.66
C ASP A 100 -4.03 9.63 -2.75
N LEU A 101 -2.85 10.20 -2.98
CA LEU A 101 -2.63 11.64 -3.08
C LEU A 101 -3.18 12.19 -4.39
N HIS A 102 -3.12 11.43 -5.50
CA HIS A 102 -3.72 11.79 -6.79
C HIS A 102 -3.33 13.19 -7.31
N PHE A 103 -2.05 13.54 -7.21
CA PHE A 103 -1.58 14.81 -7.78
C PHE A 103 -1.74 14.80 -9.30
N ALA A 104 -2.36 15.87 -9.79
CA ALA A 104 -2.41 16.24 -11.20
C ALA A 104 -2.72 17.73 -11.32
N ALA A 105 -2.30 18.32 -12.45
CA ALA A 105 -2.75 19.65 -12.80
C ALA A 105 -4.27 19.65 -13.08
N GLN A 106 -4.93 20.75 -12.75
CA GLN A 106 -6.32 20.92 -13.10
C GLN A 106 -6.48 20.95 -14.63
N SER A 107 -7.42 20.17 -15.15
CA SER A 107 -7.71 20.13 -16.58
C SER A 107 -9.21 20.29 -16.82
N LYS A 108 -9.59 20.79 -18.00
CA LYS A 108 -11.02 20.85 -18.40
C LYS A 108 -11.66 19.46 -18.46
N ARG A 109 -10.87 18.43 -18.78
CA ARG A 109 -11.33 17.04 -18.88
C ARG A 109 -11.58 16.43 -17.50
N PHE A 110 -10.77 16.80 -16.50
CA PHE A 110 -10.86 16.30 -15.14
C PHE A 110 -10.77 17.45 -14.13
N PRO A 111 -11.83 18.28 -14.01
CA PRO A 111 -11.81 19.46 -13.12
C PRO A 111 -11.81 19.09 -11.62
N SER A 112 -12.10 17.82 -11.31
CA SER A 112 -12.21 17.22 -9.98
C SER A 112 -11.29 16.01 -9.80
N ALA A 113 -10.13 15.99 -10.46
CA ALA A 113 -9.14 14.92 -10.27
C ALA A 113 -8.58 14.90 -8.84
N HIS A 114 -8.14 16.06 -8.36
CA HIS A 114 -7.55 16.26 -7.04
C HIS A 114 -8.42 17.19 -6.19
N TYR A 115 -8.82 16.73 -5.00
CA TYR A 115 -9.74 17.43 -4.10
C TYR A 115 -9.32 18.87 -3.83
N TRP A 116 -8.05 19.08 -3.47
CA TRP A 116 -7.54 20.39 -3.05
C TRP A 116 -7.40 21.39 -4.21
N ASN A 117 -7.58 20.93 -5.44
CA ASN A 117 -7.54 21.76 -6.65
C ASN A 117 -8.87 21.69 -7.41
N SER A 118 -9.97 21.30 -6.75
CA SER A 118 -11.29 21.22 -7.37
C SER A 118 -12.32 22.11 -6.67
N PRO A 119 -13.44 22.45 -7.33
CA PRO A 119 -14.53 23.23 -6.73
C PRO A 119 -15.16 22.60 -5.49
N GLU A 120 -14.86 21.33 -5.20
CA GLU A 120 -15.29 20.64 -3.98
C GLU A 120 -14.60 21.19 -2.73
N TRP A 121 -13.39 21.71 -2.88
CA TRP A 121 -12.68 22.32 -1.77
C TRP A 121 -13.24 23.71 -1.48
N PRO A 122 -13.71 24.01 -0.25
CA PRO A 122 -14.40 25.27 0.04
C PRO A 122 -13.56 26.53 -0.21
N ALA A 123 -12.23 26.41 -0.24
CA ALA A 123 -11.32 27.51 -0.52
C ALA A 123 -10.88 27.60 -1.99
N PHE A 124 -11.43 26.79 -2.89
CA PHE A 124 -11.02 26.72 -4.30
C PHE A 124 -11.06 28.08 -5.01
N ASN A 125 -12.11 28.87 -4.76
CA ASN A 125 -12.26 30.21 -5.35
C ASN A 125 -11.66 31.33 -4.49
N GLU A 126 -11.01 31.00 -3.37
CA GLU A 126 -10.38 32.02 -2.51
C GLU A 126 -9.00 32.41 -3.04
N PRO A 127 -8.50 33.61 -2.74
CA PRO A 127 -7.13 33.98 -3.03
C PRO A 127 -6.12 32.98 -2.42
N SER A 128 -5.02 32.72 -3.12
CA SER A 128 -4.02 31.70 -2.74
C SER A 128 -3.43 31.88 -1.33
N TYR A 129 -3.41 33.09 -0.77
CA TYR A 129 -2.94 33.33 0.59
C TYR A 129 -3.92 32.81 1.67
N ASN A 130 -5.19 32.64 1.35
CA ASN A 130 -6.22 32.03 2.22
C ASN A 130 -6.30 30.51 2.05
N GLN A 131 -5.76 30.00 0.94
CA GLN A 131 -5.72 28.58 0.62
C GLN A 131 -4.65 27.86 1.45
N ARG A 132 -5.09 26.92 2.31
CA ARG A 132 -4.18 26.06 3.09
C ARG A 132 -3.72 24.81 2.32
N GLY A 133 -4.52 24.31 1.39
CA GLY A 133 -4.23 23.08 0.63
C GLY A 133 -4.02 21.86 1.52
N LEU A 134 -3.63 20.73 0.94
CA LEU A 134 -3.35 19.49 1.67
C LEU A 134 -2.25 19.67 2.72
N LEU A 135 -1.08 20.15 2.28
CA LEU A 135 0.12 20.27 3.10
C LEU A 135 -0.13 21.12 4.36
N LYS A 136 -0.55 22.38 4.23
CA LYS A 136 -0.71 23.24 5.41
C LYS A 136 -1.87 22.78 6.30
N SER A 137 -2.86 22.06 5.75
CA SER A 137 -3.94 21.47 6.55
C SER A 137 -3.43 20.32 7.40
N ILE A 138 -2.61 19.42 6.85
CA ILE A 138 -1.93 18.35 7.61
C ILE A 138 -1.01 18.96 8.68
N ILE A 139 -0.13 19.91 8.31
CA ILE A 139 0.81 20.52 9.26
C ILE A 139 0.08 21.23 10.41
N LYS A 140 -1.03 21.92 10.12
CA LYS A 140 -1.86 22.56 11.16
C LYS A 140 -2.42 21.51 12.12
N ASP A 141 -2.92 20.39 11.61
CA ASP A 141 -3.50 19.33 12.43
C ASP A 141 -2.43 18.59 13.25
N ILE A 142 -1.29 18.24 12.65
CA ILE A 142 -0.14 17.64 13.36
C ILE A 142 0.29 18.53 14.53
N ARG A 143 0.46 19.84 14.31
CA ARG A 143 0.81 20.79 15.37
C ARG A 143 -0.25 20.91 16.45
N LYS A 144 -1.54 20.92 16.06
CA LYS A 144 -2.67 20.99 16.99
C LYS A 144 -2.70 19.78 17.93
N ASN A 145 -2.39 18.59 17.43
CA ASN A 145 -2.41 17.35 18.22
C ASN A 145 -1.04 17.03 18.85
N HIS A 146 -0.04 17.92 18.69
CA HIS A 146 1.32 17.74 19.21
C HIS A 146 2.01 16.44 18.75
N TRP A 147 1.71 15.98 17.54
CA TRP A 147 2.42 14.84 16.96
C TRP A 147 3.78 15.28 16.42
N SER A 148 4.78 14.42 16.61
CA SER A 148 6.12 14.55 16.06
C SER A 148 6.44 13.27 15.28
N PRO A 149 6.05 13.17 14.00
CA PRO A 149 6.33 11.99 13.20
C PRO A 149 7.83 11.70 13.12
N ASP A 150 8.22 10.44 13.30
CA ASP A 150 9.57 9.91 13.09
C ASP A 150 9.73 9.32 11.67
N LEU A 151 8.61 8.93 11.07
CA LEU A 151 8.51 8.30 9.75
C LEU A 151 7.29 8.80 8.99
N VAL A 152 7.42 8.97 7.69
CA VAL A 152 6.30 9.23 6.77
C VAL A 152 6.17 8.05 5.82
N ILE A 153 4.97 7.49 5.68
CA ILE A 153 4.66 6.44 4.69
C ILE A 153 3.66 7.01 3.68
N VAL A 154 3.97 6.85 2.40
CA VAL A 154 3.04 7.13 1.28
C VAL A 154 2.80 5.82 0.53
N SER A 155 1.64 5.20 0.75
CA SER A 155 1.34 3.84 0.28
C SER A 155 0.74 3.77 -1.13
N GLY A 156 1.26 4.60 -2.05
CA GLY A 156 0.88 4.59 -3.47
C GLY A 156 -0.13 5.65 -3.89
N ASP A 157 -0.38 5.66 -5.20
CA ASP A 157 -1.23 6.61 -5.93
C ASP A 157 -0.86 8.06 -5.62
N LEU A 158 0.41 8.39 -5.82
CA LEU A 158 0.90 9.76 -5.75
C LEU A 158 0.35 10.61 -6.90
N LEU A 159 0.16 10.00 -8.07
CA LEU A 159 -0.35 10.62 -9.28
C LEU A 159 -1.82 10.29 -9.52
N ASP A 160 -2.52 11.13 -10.28
CA ASP A 160 -3.83 10.80 -10.83
C ASP A 160 -3.71 10.21 -12.24
N ARG A 161 -3.91 8.90 -12.37
CA ARG A 161 -4.02 8.17 -13.66
C ARG A 161 -2.79 8.33 -14.56
N GLY A 162 -1.60 8.26 -13.99
CA GLY A 162 -0.35 8.36 -14.75
C GLY A 162 -0.17 9.73 -15.41
N GLN A 163 -0.71 10.80 -14.82
CA GLN A 163 -0.55 12.13 -15.38
C GLN A 163 0.81 12.72 -15.01
N SER A 164 1.63 12.98 -16.03
CA SER A 164 2.95 13.59 -15.88
C SER A 164 2.91 14.98 -15.22
N SER A 165 1.79 15.69 -15.31
CA SER A 165 1.58 17.00 -14.67
C SER A 165 1.59 16.93 -13.13
N GLY A 166 1.34 15.75 -12.55
CA GLY A 166 1.40 15.53 -11.11
C GLY A 166 2.80 15.30 -10.56
N VAL A 167 3.78 14.96 -11.39
CA VAL A 167 5.13 14.56 -10.94
C VAL A 167 5.80 15.67 -10.14
N GLN A 168 5.82 16.89 -10.68
CA GLN A 168 6.44 18.03 -9.99
C GLN A 168 5.68 18.39 -8.71
N LEU A 169 4.34 18.31 -8.73
CA LEU A 169 3.50 18.57 -7.55
C LEU A 169 3.77 17.57 -6.43
N ALA A 170 3.95 16.29 -6.76
CA ALA A 170 4.29 15.24 -5.80
C ALA A 170 5.67 15.47 -5.19
N ILE A 171 6.69 15.77 -6.01
CA ILE A 171 8.06 16.07 -5.52
C ILE A 171 8.05 17.29 -4.60
N GLU A 172 7.37 18.37 -4.99
CA GLU A 172 7.24 19.58 -4.17
C GLU A 172 6.50 19.31 -2.86
N PHE A 173 5.41 18.54 -2.90
CA PHE A 173 4.66 18.17 -1.69
C PHE A 173 5.56 17.39 -0.71
N LEU A 174 6.24 16.35 -1.19
CA LEU A 174 7.11 15.50 -0.37
C LEU A 174 8.29 16.30 0.19
N THR A 175 8.92 17.15 -0.63
CA THR A 175 10.05 18.00 -0.21
C THR A 175 9.62 18.99 0.87
N ASN A 176 8.52 19.71 0.65
CA ASN A 176 8.03 20.67 1.64
C ASN A 176 7.57 19.96 2.92
N LEU A 177 6.96 18.77 2.83
CA LEU A 177 6.57 17.99 4.00
C LEU A 177 7.80 17.56 4.81
N SER A 178 8.85 17.09 4.14
CA SER A 178 10.15 16.77 4.75
C SER A 178 10.74 17.97 5.49
N GLU A 179 10.77 19.15 4.86
CA GLU A 179 11.28 20.39 5.48
C GLU A 179 10.43 20.81 6.70
N PHE A 180 9.10 20.82 6.57
CA PHE A 180 8.21 21.23 7.66
C PHE A 180 8.25 20.30 8.87
N LEU A 181 8.42 19.00 8.63
CA LEU A 181 8.59 18.00 9.70
C LEU A 181 10.04 17.91 10.19
N SER A 182 10.99 18.57 9.50
CA SER A 182 12.43 18.45 9.74
C SER A 182 12.90 16.98 9.74
N LEU A 183 12.34 16.19 8.81
CA LEU A 183 12.67 14.78 8.63
C LEU A 183 13.52 14.59 7.38
N GLU A 184 14.61 13.86 7.53
CA GLU A 184 15.45 13.41 6.42
C GLU A 184 14.65 12.60 5.40
N ARG A 185 15.02 12.69 4.13
CA ARG A 185 14.33 11.98 3.05
C ARG A 185 14.35 10.45 3.24
N SER A 186 15.37 9.92 3.92
CA SER A 186 15.45 8.50 4.31
C SER A 186 14.34 8.04 5.28
N ARG A 187 13.63 8.98 5.92
CA ARG A 187 12.46 8.73 6.79
C ARG A 187 11.13 8.75 6.05
N PHE A 188 11.16 8.86 4.74
CA PHE A 188 9.99 8.71 3.88
C PHE A 188 10.04 7.32 3.26
N ILE A 189 8.91 6.64 3.25
CA ILE A 189 8.71 5.35 2.58
C ILE A 189 7.69 5.59 1.48
N LEU A 190 8.09 5.37 0.23
CA LEU A 190 7.21 5.50 -0.93
C LEU A 190 7.07 4.12 -1.57
N VAL A 191 5.86 3.74 -1.96
CA VAL A 191 5.61 2.62 -2.88
C VAL A 191 4.70 3.09 -4.00
N PRO A 192 4.74 2.48 -5.19
CA PRO A 192 3.82 2.84 -6.27
C PRO A 192 2.43 2.27 -6.03
N GLY A 193 1.42 2.99 -6.51
CA GLY A 193 0.08 2.47 -6.75
C GLY A 193 -0.26 2.43 -8.24
N ASN A 194 -1.45 1.94 -8.58
CA ASN A 194 -1.84 1.73 -9.97
C ASN A 194 -2.14 3.02 -10.75
N HIS A 195 -2.31 4.14 -10.07
CA HIS A 195 -2.42 5.46 -10.71
C HIS A 195 -1.05 6.12 -10.89
N ASP A 196 0.04 5.55 -10.38
CA ASP A 196 1.40 6.00 -10.68
C ASP A 196 1.95 5.43 -12.00
N GLU A 197 1.25 4.45 -12.57
CA GLU A 197 1.60 3.76 -13.81
C GLU A 197 1.05 4.44 -15.06
N ILE A 198 1.81 4.35 -16.16
CA ILE A 198 1.28 4.55 -17.51
C ILE A 198 0.60 3.25 -17.94
N ARG A 199 -0.73 3.20 -17.85
CA ARG A 199 -1.51 1.95 -18.07
C ARG A 199 -1.33 1.32 -19.45
N ASP A 200 -1.20 2.14 -20.49
CA ASP A 200 -1.08 1.70 -21.88
C ASP A 200 0.37 1.39 -22.29
N ALA A 201 1.31 1.48 -21.34
CA ALA A 201 2.72 1.18 -21.58
C ALA A 201 2.95 -0.30 -21.91
N THR A 202 3.82 -0.56 -22.88
CA THR A 202 4.15 -1.93 -23.32
C THR A 202 5.40 -2.49 -22.67
N THR A 203 6.15 -1.67 -21.95
CA THR A 203 7.37 -2.05 -21.25
C THR A 203 7.31 -1.63 -19.77
N PRO A 204 7.99 -2.34 -18.87
CA PRO A 204 8.11 -1.91 -17.48
C PRO A 204 8.75 -0.53 -17.32
N GLU A 205 9.76 -0.22 -18.15
CA GLU A 205 10.44 1.08 -18.10
C GLU A 205 9.46 2.24 -18.29
N GLU A 206 8.64 2.16 -19.35
CA GLU A 206 7.64 3.16 -19.66
C GLU A 206 6.55 3.19 -18.58
N ARG A 207 6.05 2.01 -18.18
CA ARG A 207 4.96 1.84 -17.20
C ARG A 207 5.26 2.56 -15.90
N TYR A 208 6.46 2.38 -15.34
CA TYR A 208 6.85 2.96 -14.05
C TYR A 208 7.65 4.28 -14.19
N SER A 209 7.77 4.82 -15.41
CA SER A 209 8.64 5.97 -15.68
C SER A 209 8.28 7.24 -14.88
N LEU A 210 7.00 7.46 -14.60
CA LEU A 210 6.55 8.64 -13.84
C LEU A 210 6.81 8.48 -12.35
N PHE A 211 6.53 7.30 -11.79
CA PHE A 211 6.91 6.99 -10.41
C PHE A 211 8.43 7.08 -10.23
N ALA A 212 9.22 6.54 -11.17
CA ALA A 212 10.67 6.65 -11.17
C ALA A 212 11.15 8.10 -11.16
N LYS A 213 10.48 9.01 -11.89
CA LYS A 213 10.79 10.46 -11.84
C LYS A 213 10.50 11.06 -10.47
N ILE A 214 9.40 10.69 -9.82
CA ILE A 214 9.09 11.15 -8.45
C ILE A 214 10.15 10.62 -7.47
N TRP A 215 10.46 9.33 -7.57
CA TRP A 215 11.45 8.67 -6.73
C TRP A 215 12.83 9.33 -6.84
N THR A 216 13.35 9.48 -8.05
CA THR A 216 14.65 10.14 -8.29
C THR A 216 14.61 11.62 -7.94
N GLY A 217 13.51 12.32 -8.25
CA GLY A 217 13.36 13.73 -7.90
C GLY A 217 13.35 13.98 -6.39
N PHE A 218 12.76 13.06 -5.62
CA PHE A 218 12.73 13.14 -4.17
C PHE A 218 14.00 12.58 -3.54
N TYR A 219 14.37 11.31 -3.75
CA TYR A 219 15.54 10.71 -3.10
C TYR A 219 16.88 11.13 -3.69
N SER A 220 16.92 11.57 -4.95
CA SER A 220 18.17 11.80 -5.68
C SER A 220 19.08 10.54 -5.63
N ASP A 221 20.38 10.69 -5.45
CA ASP A 221 21.31 9.55 -5.41
C ASP A 221 21.28 8.75 -4.10
N MET A 222 20.53 9.21 -3.09
CA MET A 222 20.43 8.53 -1.79
C MET A 222 19.82 7.13 -1.93
N ARG A 223 18.91 6.96 -2.89
CA ARG A 223 18.20 5.71 -3.12
C ARG A 223 17.92 5.56 -4.61
N PRO A 224 18.76 4.82 -5.37
CA PRO A 224 18.55 4.66 -6.81
C PRO A 224 17.29 3.85 -7.10
N TRP A 225 16.62 4.19 -8.20
CA TRP A 225 15.49 3.42 -8.73
C TRP A 225 15.97 2.31 -9.68
N PRO A 226 15.45 1.07 -9.60
CA PRO A 226 15.75 -0.01 -10.54
C PRO A 226 15.07 0.23 -11.90
N HIS A 227 15.64 1.12 -12.72
CA HIS A 227 15.11 1.45 -14.04
C HIS A 227 14.97 0.22 -14.94
N GLY A 228 13.88 0.18 -15.72
CA GLY A 228 13.60 -0.88 -16.70
C GLY A 228 13.20 -2.24 -16.11
N ARG A 229 13.10 -2.36 -14.78
CA ARG A 229 12.71 -3.60 -14.13
C ARG A 229 11.18 -3.73 -14.00
N PRO A 230 10.61 -4.95 -14.09
CA PRO A 230 9.20 -5.21 -13.78
C PRO A 230 8.91 -5.08 -12.28
N ALA A 231 7.63 -4.97 -11.89
CA ALA A 231 7.19 -4.82 -10.50
C ALA A 231 7.78 -5.89 -9.57
N HIS A 232 7.89 -7.13 -10.05
CA HIS A 232 8.39 -8.22 -9.23
C HIS A 232 9.86 -8.10 -8.82
N GLU A 233 10.60 -7.17 -9.42
CA GLU A 233 11.98 -6.82 -9.08
C GLU A 233 12.09 -5.45 -8.37
N GLN A 234 10.96 -4.75 -8.15
CA GLN A 234 10.90 -3.41 -7.54
C GLN A 234 10.53 -3.47 -6.05
N VAL A 235 11.21 -4.34 -5.30
CA VAL A 235 11.07 -4.43 -3.84
C VAL A 235 12.17 -3.64 -3.17
N HIS A 236 11.81 -2.79 -2.21
CA HIS A 236 12.76 -1.91 -1.53
C HIS A 236 12.75 -2.15 -0.02
N ILE A 237 13.95 -2.35 0.55
CA ILE A 237 14.16 -2.32 1.99
C ILE A 237 14.57 -0.92 2.45
N PHE A 238 13.94 -0.45 3.51
CA PHE A 238 14.32 0.74 4.26
C PHE A 238 14.80 0.27 5.63
N ASP A 239 16.11 0.09 5.74
CA ASP A 239 16.76 -0.29 6.98
C ASP A 239 16.99 0.95 7.85
N LEU A 240 16.19 1.08 8.90
CA LEU A 240 16.23 2.17 9.88
C LEU A 240 16.52 1.63 11.28
N LYS A 241 17.18 0.47 11.38
CA LYS A 241 17.40 -0.22 12.66
C LYS A 241 18.26 0.56 13.61
N LYS A 242 19.34 1.17 13.09
CA LYS A 242 20.27 1.93 13.92
C LYS A 242 19.61 3.15 14.54
N GLU A 243 18.66 3.77 13.84
CA GLU A 243 18.07 5.03 14.29
C GLU A 243 16.71 4.86 14.97
N LEU A 244 15.94 3.83 14.59
CA LEU A 244 14.54 3.62 15.03
C LEU A 244 14.23 2.18 15.44
N GLY A 245 15.15 1.21 15.35
CA GLY A 245 14.85 -0.22 15.64
C GLY A 245 13.90 -0.87 14.62
N LEU A 246 13.83 -0.32 13.41
CA LEU A 246 12.78 -0.57 12.42
C LEU A 246 13.35 -0.99 11.06
N GLN A 247 12.69 -1.94 10.39
CA GLN A 247 12.82 -2.20 8.96
C GLN A 247 11.46 -2.06 8.27
N VAL A 248 11.46 -1.47 7.08
CA VAL A 248 10.28 -1.41 6.22
C VAL A 248 10.57 -2.09 4.90
N ILE A 249 9.67 -2.97 4.44
CA ILE A 249 9.68 -3.52 3.08
C ILE A 249 8.56 -2.84 2.29
N GLY A 250 8.94 -2.11 1.25
CA GLY A 250 8.02 -1.57 0.25
C GLY A 250 7.89 -2.52 -0.93
N PHE A 251 6.68 -3.02 -1.17
CA PHE A 251 6.35 -3.87 -2.31
C PHE A 251 5.73 -3.04 -3.45
N ASN A 252 6.03 -3.42 -4.69
CA ASN A 252 5.25 -2.93 -5.83
C ASN A 252 4.07 -3.89 -6.07
N SER A 253 2.95 -3.58 -5.42
CA SER A 253 1.74 -4.40 -5.54
C SER A 253 1.03 -4.29 -6.90
N CYS A 254 1.55 -3.55 -7.87
CA CYS A 254 0.96 -3.43 -9.20
C CYS A 254 1.38 -4.55 -10.16
N GLU A 255 2.10 -5.58 -9.69
CA GLU A 255 2.57 -6.73 -10.47
C GLU A 255 1.48 -7.43 -11.31
N GLY A 256 0.21 -7.39 -10.87
CA GLY A 256 -0.91 -7.88 -11.69
C GLY A 256 -0.99 -7.22 -13.07
N HIS A 257 -0.64 -5.93 -13.16
CA HIS A 257 -0.73 -5.14 -14.39
C HIS A 257 0.41 -5.43 -15.36
N ASP A 258 1.58 -5.85 -14.87
CA ASP A 258 2.65 -6.39 -15.72
C ASP A 258 2.19 -7.65 -16.47
N ARG A 259 1.25 -8.40 -15.89
CA ARG A 259 0.63 -9.59 -16.50
C ARG A 259 -0.64 -9.28 -17.31
N GLY A 260 -0.96 -8.01 -17.51
CA GLY A 260 -2.14 -7.58 -18.28
C GLY A 260 -3.48 -7.70 -17.54
N LEU A 261 -3.47 -7.87 -16.22
CA LEU A 261 -4.71 -7.81 -15.43
C LEU A 261 -5.24 -6.36 -15.43
N THR A 262 -6.55 -6.22 -15.63
CA THR A 262 -7.21 -4.91 -15.75
C THR A 262 -7.64 -4.32 -14.41
N SER A 263 -7.71 -5.15 -13.38
CA SER A 263 -8.14 -4.80 -12.03
C SER A 263 -7.56 -5.81 -11.03
N GLY A 264 -6.90 -5.31 -9.99
CA GLY A 264 -6.33 -6.10 -8.90
C GLY A 264 -4.80 -6.05 -8.88
N GLY A 265 -4.26 -5.79 -7.70
CA GLY A 265 -2.83 -5.89 -7.45
C GLY A 265 -2.36 -7.32 -7.24
N ALA A 266 -1.06 -7.51 -7.10
CA ALA A 266 -0.46 -8.76 -6.64
C ALA A 266 0.87 -8.49 -5.95
N VAL A 267 1.20 -9.32 -4.97
CA VAL A 267 2.58 -9.49 -4.46
C VAL A 267 2.93 -10.97 -4.63
N GLY A 268 3.57 -11.27 -5.77
CA GLY A 268 3.90 -12.63 -6.17
C GLY A 268 5.08 -13.22 -5.41
N THR A 269 5.37 -14.49 -5.70
CA THR A 269 6.49 -15.24 -5.08
C THR A 269 7.83 -14.56 -5.32
N ASN A 270 8.11 -14.06 -6.53
CA ASN A 270 9.37 -13.40 -6.84
C ASN A 270 9.63 -12.16 -5.95
N GLN A 271 8.60 -11.37 -5.64
CA GLN A 271 8.74 -10.23 -4.72
C GLN A 271 9.02 -10.69 -3.30
N ARG A 272 8.38 -11.79 -2.85
CA ARG A 272 8.62 -12.36 -1.53
C ARG A 272 10.03 -12.92 -1.41
N ASP A 273 10.51 -13.67 -2.40
CA ASP A 273 11.87 -14.21 -2.43
C ASP A 273 12.93 -13.10 -2.42
N LEU A 274 12.67 -12.01 -3.16
CA LEU A 274 13.52 -10.81 -3.12
C LEU A 274 13.46 -10.15 -1.74
N ALA A 275 12.29 -10.03 -1.12
CA ALA A 275 12.15 -9.49 0.23
C ALA A 275 12.88 -10.34 1.28
N GLU A 276 12.80 -11.69 1.20
CA GLU A 276 13.56 -12.60 2.08
C GLU A 276 15.07 -12.40 1.91
N SER A 277 15.52 -12.26 0.67
CA SER A 277 16.93 -11.98 0.36
C SER A 277 17.39 -10.67 0.97
N LEU A 278 16.60 -9.60 0.83
CA LEU A 278 16.89 -8.29 1.41
C LEU A 278 16.89 -8.34 2.95
N LEU A 279 15.90 -9.00 3.57
CA LEU A 279 15.84 -9.18 5.02
C LEU A 279 17.05 -9.95 5.55
N SER A 280 17.43 -11.04 4.87
CA SER A 280 18.59 -11.86 5.25
C SER A 280 19.90 -11.08 5.16
N GLN A 281 20.08 -10.27 4.11
CA GLN A 281 21.28 -9.45 3.92
C GLN A 281 21.40 -8.32 4.94
N ASN A 282 20.26 -7.82 5.45
CA ASN A 282 20.26 -6.71 6.39
C ASN A 282 20.18 -7.18 7.85
N GLY A 283 19.80 -8.43 8.13
CA GLY A 283 19.68 -9.01 9.47
C GLY A 283 18.41 -8.57 10.22
N ASP A 284 18.21 -9.09 11.42
CA ASP A 284 16.98 -8.90 12.19
C ASP A 284 16.71 -7.46 12.66
N SER A 285 15.43 -7.16 12.88
CA SER A 285 14.88 -5.87 13.33
C SER A 285 13.86 -6.09 14.43
N GLU A 286 13.71 -5.14 15.35
CA GLU A 286 12.72 -5.22 16.43
C GLU A 286 11.29 -5.03 15.90
N ILE A 287 11.14 -4.12 14.93
CA ILE A 287 9.89 -3.87 14.22
C ILE A 287 10.12 -4.04 12.72
N ARG A 288 9.18 -4.71 12.05
CA ARG A 288 9.07 -4.91 10.61
C ARG A 288 7.70 -4.44 10.13
N ILE A 289 7.71 -3.57 9.13
CA ILE A 289 6.50 -3.02 8.49
C ILE A 289 6.53 -3.40 7.01
N ALA A 290 5.42 -3.90 6.50
CA ALA A 290 5.20 -4.06 5.06
C ALA A 290 4.34 -2.92 4.54
N VAL A 291 4.74 -2.33 3.42
CA VAL A 291 3.99 -1.27 2.74
C VAL A 291 3.71 -1.71 1.32
N MET A 292 2.46 -1.59 0.91
CA MET A 292 1.98 -1.89 -0.44
C MET A 292 0.77 -1.01 -0.74
N HIS A 293 0.27 -1.01 -1.97
CA HIS A 293 -0.87 -0.16 -2.32
C HIS A 293 -2.21 -0.89 -2.23
N HIS A 294 -2.31 -2.08 -2.82
CA HIS A 294 -3.57 -2.82 -2.92
C HIS A 294 -3.99 -3.52 -1.62
N HIS A 295 -5.30 -3.80 -1.50
CA HIS A 295 -5.91 -4.34 -0.30
C HIS A 295 -5.50 -5.78 -0.01
N LEU A 296 -5.24 -6.06 1.27
CA LEU A 296 -5.00 -7.40 1.81
C LEU A 296 -6.28 -8.11 2.24
N TYR A 297 -7.37 -7.36 2.46
CA TYR A 297 -8.66 -7.87 2.89
C TYR A 297 -9.76 -7.10 2.17
N ASN A 298 -10.95 -7.70 2.08
CA ASN A 298 -12.12 -6.91 1.73
C ASN A 298 -12.62 -6.19 3.00
N PRO A 299 -12.62 -4.85 3.06
CA PRO A 299 -13.11 -4.14 4.24
C PRO A 299 -14.56 -4.52 4.56
N THR A 300 -14.83 -4.88 5.81
CA THR A 300 -16.16 -5.27 6.27
C THR A 300 -17.17 -4.12 6.09
N GLY A 301 -18.38 -4.45 5.63
CA GLY A 301 -19.45 -3.46 5.43
C GLY A 301 -19.40 -2.69 4.10
N THR A 302 -18.43 -2.97 3.22
CA THR A 302 -18.41 -2.44 1.85
C THR A 302 -19.33 -3.27 0.92
N ARG A 303 -19.88 -2.66 -0.14
CA ARG A 303 -20.77 -3.36 -1.10
C ARG A 303 -20.00 -3.66 -2.41
N GLY A 304 -19.62 -4.91 -2.64
CA GLY A 304 -19.01 -5.32 -3.91
C GLY A 304 -17.53 -5.70 -3.79
N ASP A 305 -16.91 -5.96 -4.94
CA ASP A 305 -15.52 -6.40 -5.05
C ASP A 305 -14.58 -5.19 -4.91
N MET A 306 -13.93 -5.06 -3.74
CA MET A 306 -12.97 -3.99 -3.42
C MET A 306 -11.57 -4.26 -4.01
N ALA A 307 -11.46 -5.15 -5.00
CA ALA A 307 -10.23 -5.49 -5.70
C ALA A 307 -9.10 -5.90 -4.74
N VAL A 308 -9.41 -6.82 -3.82
CA VAL A 308 -8.40 -7.48 -2.98
C VAL A 308 -7.33 -8.07 -3.88
N MET A 309 -6.07 -7.85 -3.52
CA MET A 309 -4.98 -8.28 -4.38
C MET A 309 -4.91 -9.80 -4.51
N GLU A 310 -4.49 -10.27 -5.67
CA GLU A 310 -4.23 -11.68 -5.91
C GLU A 310 -3.15 -12.17 -4.94
N GLY A 311 -3.39 -13.33 -4.31
CA GLY A 311 -2.46 -13.91 -3.35
C GLY A 311 -2.48 -13.24 -1.96
N ALA A 312 -3.51 -12.46 -1.62
CA ALA A 312 -3.60 -11.78 -0.32
C ALA A 312 -3.52 -12.74 0.89
N PRO A 313 -4.18 -13.93 0.92
CA PRO A 313 -3.96 -14.89 2.02
C PRO A 313 -2.51 -15.35 2.16
N GLU A 314 -1.82 -15.58 1.05
CA GLU A 314 -0.48 -16.11 0.98
C GLU A 314 0.55 -15.08 1.45
N ILE A 315 0.43 -13.81 1.04
CA ILE A 315 1.32 -12.75 1.55
C ILE A 315 1.05 -12.44 3.03
N ARG A 316 -0.20 -12.47 3.53
CA ARG A 316 -0.46 -12.30 4.97
C ARG A 316 0.20 -13.41 5.79
N SER A 317 0.11 -14.65 5.31
CA SER A 317 0.78 -15.79 5.94
C SER A 317 2.31 -15.64 5.90
N TRP A 318 2.86 -15.21 4.76
CA TRP A 318 4.29 -14.93 4.62
C TRP A 318 4.77 -13.81 5.55
N LEU A 319 4.00 -12.72 5.68
CA LEU A 319 4.30 -11.61 6.59
C LEU A 319 4.34 -12.06 8.05
N LYS A 320 3.37 -12.88 8.47
CA LYS A 320 3.35 -13.45 9.82
C LYS A 320 4.56 -14.36 10.07
N ASN A 321 4.88 -15.25 9.12
CA ASN A 321 6.03 -16.15 9.23
C ASN A 321 7.37 -15.40 9.27
N ASN A 322 7.44 -14.21 8.65
CA ASN A 322 8.60 -13.33 8.67
C ASN A 322 8.55 -12.25 9.76
N SER A 323 7.67 -12.42 10.77
CA SER A 323 7.58 -11.58 11.96
C SER A 323 7.30 -10.08 11.67
N PHE A 324 6.47 -9.79 10.68
CA PHE A 324 5.98 -8.43 10.44
C PHE A 324 4.89 -8.04 11.43
N GLN A 325 5.01 -6.86 12.05
CA GLN A 325 4.00 -6.35 12.98
C GLN A 325 2.87 -5.64 12.24
N LEU A 326 3.21 -4.85 11.21
CA LEU A 326 2.25 -4.01 10.48
C LEU A 326 2.29 -4.29 8.98
N ALA A 327 1.12 -4.29 8.35
CA ALA A 327 0.98 -4.16 6.90
C ALA A 327 0.12 -2.94 6.58
N ILE A 328 0.65 -1.99 5.79
CA ILE A 328 0.06 -0.68 5.57
C ILE A 328 -0.24 -0.48 4.07
N HIS A 329 -1.47 -0.07 3.73
CA HIS A 329 -1.90 0.10 2.32
C HIS A 329 -2.98 1.17 2.09
N GLY A 330 -3.40 1.32 0.81
CA GLY A 330 -4.36 2.34 0.32
C GLY A 330 -5.37 1.78 -0.69
N HIS A 331 -5.46 2.37 -1.89
CA HIS A 331 -6.17 1.92 -3.11
C HIS A 331 -7.67 2.19 -3.20
N GLN A 332 -8.44 1.83 -2.17
CA GLN A 332 -9.90 2.01 -2.21
C GLN A 332 -10.38 3.23 -1.43
N HIS A 333 -9.45 4.01 -0.89
CA HIS A 333 -9.72 5.25 -0.15
C HIS A 333 -10.54 5.05 1.13
N VAL A 334 -10.72 3.79 1.58
CA VAL A 334 -11.44 3.42 2.80
C VAL A 334 -10.46 3.34 3.96
N ASP A 335 -10.72 4.08 5.04
CA ASP A 335 -10.00 3.89 6.28
C ASP A 335 -10.45 2.61 6.99
N TRP A 336 -9.53 1.66 7.11
CA TRP A 336 -9.88 0.34 7.64
C TRP A 336 -8.71 -0.28 8.40
N ALA A 337 -9.00 -1.17 9.34
CA ALA A 337 -7.98 -1.93 10.07
C ALA A 337 -8.51 -3.30 10.48
N GLU A 338 -7.60 -4.27 10.60
CA GLU A 338 -7.86 -5.64 11.05
C GLU A 338 -6.64 -6.21 11.77
N GLU A 339 -6.88 -7.00 12.82
CA GLU A 339 -5.84 -7.75 13.52
C GLU A 339 -5.91 -9.23 13.13
N ASP A 340 -5.08 -9.64 12.16
CA ASP A 340 -4.98 -11.04 11.77
C ASP A 340 -4.19 -11.82 12.82
N SER A 341 -4.92 -12.39 13.79
CA SER A 341 -4.38 -13.19 14.89
C SER A 341 -4.40 -14.70 14.61
N ALA A 342 -4.58 -15.13 13.34
CA ALA A 342 -4.54 -16.55 13.01
C ALA A 342 -3.10 -17.07 13.07
N GLY A 343 -2.86 -18.06 13.95
CA GLY A 343 -1.54 -18.65 14.22
C GLY A 343 -0.91 -18.14 15.53
N ASN A 344 0.43 -18.15 15.58
CA ASN A 344 1.21 -17.72 16.75
C ASN A 344 1.65 -16.25 16.71
N TRP A 345 1.30 -15.54 15.63
CA TRP A 345 1.70 -14.17 15.38
C TRP A 345 0.50 -13.35 14.93
N THR A 346 0.32 -12.17 15.52
CA THR A 346 -0.70 -11.21 15.13
C THR A 346 -0.10 -10.16 14.18
N LEU A 347 -0.71 -10.00 13.01
CA LEU A 347 -0.40 -8.95 12.04
C LEU A 347 -1.51 -7.89 12.08
N ALA A 348 -1.17 -6.63 12.34
CA ALA A 348 -2.12 -5.53 12.18
C ALA A 348 -2.06 -4.99 10.74
N VAL A 349 -3.19 -5.06 10.05
CA VAL A 349 -3.35 -4.59 8.67
C VAL A 349 -4.11 -3.27 8.68
N LEU A 350 -3.55 -2.22 8.08
CA LEU A 350 -4.04 -0.85 8.16
C LEU A 350 -4.20 -0.23 6.77
N ALA A 351 -5.43 0.15 6.41
CA ALA A 351 -5.76 0.91 5.20
C ALA A 351 -5.93 2.40 5.52
N GLY A 352 -5.41 3.28 4.67
CA GLY A 352 -5.61 4.72 4.77
C GLY A 352 -6.84 5.22 3.99
N ALA A 353 -7.51 6.25 4.52
CA ALA A 353 -8.38 7.09 3.69
C ALA A 353 -7.53 7.89 2.70
N SER A 354 -8.11 8.20 1.54
CA SER A 354 -7.42 9.03 0.54
C SER A 354 -7.18 10.44 1.06
N ALA A 355 -5.96 10.94 0.86
CA ALA A 355 -5.57 12.30 1.24
C ALA A 355 -5.84 13.34 0.13
N GLY A 356 -6.07 12.95 -1.12
CA GLY A 356 -6.17 13.90 -2.23
C GLY A 356 -7.16 13.60 -3.35
N VAL A 357 -7.80 12.42 -3.38
CA VAL A 357 -8.76 12.06 -4.44
C VAL A 357 -9.96 13.01 -4.44
N GLY A 358 -10.34 13.52 -5.61
CA GLY A 358 -11.56 14.33 -5.78
C GLY A 358 -12.86 13.53 -5.61
N ARG A 359 -13.95 13.98 -6.25
CA ARG A 359 -15.27 13.34 -6.12
C ARG A 359 -15.30 11.90 -6.64
N TYR A 360 -14.57 11.65 -7.73
CA TYR A 360 -14.53 10.33 -8.35
C TYR A 360 -13.89 9.32 -7.41
N GLY A 361 -14.44 8.11 -7.29
CA GLY A 361 -13.91 7.09 -6.38
C GLY A 361 -14.22 7.31 -4.89
N ARG A 362 -14.70 8.49 -4.48
CA ARG A 362 -15.17 8.73 -3.11
C ARG A 362 -16.69 8.86 -2.98
N GLU A 363 -17.33 9.51 -3.94
CA GLU A 363 -18.76 9.88 -3.84
C GLU A 363 -19.71 8.69 -3.70
N ALA A 364 -19.48 7.60 -4.43
CA ALA A 364 -20.35 6.43 -4.39
C ALA A 364 -20.46 5.81 -2.98
N TRP A 365 -19.53 6.16 -2.09
CA TRP A 365 -19.32 5.62 -0.77
C TRP A 365 -19.35 6.68 0.34
N ASP A 366 -19.63 7.95 -0.01
CA ASP A 366 -19.56 9.11 0.88
C ASP A 366 -18.23 9.19 1.67
N LEU A 367 -17.13 8.77 1.04
CA LEU A 367 -15.82 8.75 1.69
C LEU A 367 -15.28 10.16 1.80
N ARG A 368 -14.76 10.51 2.97
CA ARG A 368 -14.11 11.80 3.21
C ARG A 368 -12.62 11.74 2.92
N VAL A 369 -12.04 12.88 2.57
CA VAL A 369 -10.58 13.03 2.52
C VAL A 369 -10.03 12.88 3.94
N GLY A 370 -8.94 12.14 4.10
CA GLY A 370 -8.41 11.79 5.41
C GLY A 370 -6.94 11.40 5.38
N TYR A 371 -6.40 11.15 6.57
CA TYR A 371 -5.11 10.52 6.78
C TYR A 371 -5.09 9.82 8.14
N GLN A 372 -4.01 9.14 8.46
CA GLN A 372 -3.86 8.53 9.79
C GLN A 372 -2.47 8.71 10.37
N VAL A 373 -2.41 8.71 11.70
CA VAL A 373 -1.17 8.66 12.47
C VAL A 373 -1.15 7.34 13.22
N ILE A 374 -0.03 6.62 13.14
CA ILE A 374 0.16 5.33 13.82
C ILE A 374 1.28 5.53 14.83
N GLN A 375 0.99 5.28 16.10
CA GLN A 375 1.96 5.32 17.17
C GLN A 375 2.28 3.90 17.62
N ILE A 376 3.52 3.47 17.48
CA ILE A 376 4.01 2.19 17.99
C ILE A 376 4.48 2.45 19.41
N ASP A 377 3.76 1.94 20.40
CA ASP A 377 4.04 2.17 21.82
C ASP A 377 4.96 1.08 22.40
N SER A 378 4.93 -0.13 21.85
CA SER A 378 5.76 -1.27 22.25
C SER A 378 6.02 -2.21 21.06
N HIS A 379 6.83 -3.25 21.25
CA HIS A 379 7.04 -4.31 20.25
C HIS A 379 5.79 -5.13 19.90
N THR A 380 4.73 -5.01 20.70
CA THR A 380 3.49 -5.81 20.55
C THR A 380 2.21 -4.98 20.52
N GLY A 381 2.32 -3.65 20.57
CA GLY A 381 1.14 -2.81 20.58
C GLY A 381 1.40 -1.35 20.25
N GLY A 382 0.33 -0.67 19.90
CA GLY A 382 0.34 0.73 19.54
C GLY A 382 -1.07 1.30 19.47
N ARG A 383 -1.17 2.46 18.82
CA ARG A 383 -2.43 3.16 18.59
C ARG A 383 -2.47 3.73 17.18
N ARG A 384 -3.67 3.84 16.65
CA ARG A 384 -3.98 4.46 15.37
C ARG A 384 -4.94 5.62 15.60
N PHE A 385 -4.65 6.77 15.01
CA PHE A 385 -5.47 7.97 15.07
C PHE A 385 -5.95 8.32 13.65
N ARG A 386 -7.26 8.20 13.41
CA ARG A 386 -7.90 8.47 12.11
C ARG A 386 -8.35 9.91 11.99
N ARG A 387 -7.97 10.58 10.90
CA ARG A 387 -8.26 11.98 10.64
C ARG A 387 -9.09 12.14 9.38
N SER A 388 -10.11 12.98 9.45
CA SER A 388 -10.97 13.32 8.32
C SER A 388 -11.08 14.82 8.17
N TYR A 389 -11.04 15.31 6.93
CA TYR A 389 -11.19 16.73 6.63
C TYR A 389 -12.67 17.11 6.66
N ASP A 390 -13.01 18.10 7.48
CA ASP A 390 -14.33 18.71 7.49
C ASP A 390 -14.33 19.98 6.62
N PRO A 391 -15.09 20.00 5.51
CA PRO A 391 -15.20 21.18 4.65
C PRO A 391 -15.78 22.40 5.37
N MET A 392 -16.65 22.22 6.36
CA MET A 392 -17.30 23.34 7.04
C MET A 392 -16.31 24.10 7.93
N SER A 393 -15.58 23.39 8.80
CA SER A 393 -14.55 23.99 9.65
C SER A 393 -13.20 24.21 8.93
N ARG A 394 -13.04 23.68 7.71
CA ARG A 394 -11.83 23.74 6.89
C ARG A 394 -10.60 23.25 7.65
N ALA A 395 -10.76 22.13 8.35
CA ALA A 395 -9.74 21.53 9.18
C ALA A 395 -9.90 20.00 9.21
N PHE A 396 -8.78 19.32 9.48
CA PHE A 396 -8.87 17.93 9.90
C PHE A 396 -9.37 17.83 11.35
N GLN A 397 -10.16 16.79 11.58
CA GLN A 397 -10.71 16.41 12.88
C GLN A 397 -10.67 14.89 13.02
N GLU A 398 -11.05 14.38 14.19
CA GLU A 398 -11.25 12.94 14.39
C GLU A 398 -12.28 12.40 13.40
N ALA A 399 -11.97 11.28 12.74
CA ALA A 399 -12.85 10.71 11.73
C ALA A 399 -14.18 10.19 12.30
N SER A 400 -14.19 9.80 13.56
CA SER A 400 -15.34 9.31 14.31
C SER A 400 -15.07 9.43 15.83
N PRO A 401 -16.07 9.21 16.70
CA PRO A 401 -15.86 9.10 18.16
C PRO A 401 -14.90 7.97 18.57
N THR A 402 -14.67 6.99 17.70
CA THR A 402 -13.73 5.87 17.89
C THR A 402 -12.52 6.00 16.97
N ALA A 403 -12.13 7.23 16.62
CA ALA A 403 -11.00 7.50 15.71
C ALA A 403 -9.65 7.10 16.31
N SER A 404 -9.54 6.95 17.63
CA SER A 404 -8.37 6.41 18.31
C SER A 404 -8.60 4.92 18.60
N GLU A 405 -7.84 4.07 17.92
CA GLU A 405 -7.94 2.61 18.01
C GLU A 405 -6.65 2.04 18.59
N ALA A 406 -6.75 1.14 19.57
CA ALA A 406 -5.60 0.37 20.02
C ALA A 406 -5.25 -0.67 18.94
N LEU A 407 -3.96 -0.92 18.77
CA LEU A 407 -3.42 -1.93 17.86
C LEU A 407 -2.66 -2.99 18.66
N ARG A 408 -2.81 -4.24 18.26
CA ARG A 408 -2.03 -5.39 18.74
C ARG A 408 -1.34 -6.08 17.58
N PHE A 409 -0.10 -6.50 17.81
CA PHE A 409 0.71 -7.21 16.83
C PHE A 409 1.82 -7.99 17.52
N GLY A 410 2.58 -8.78 16.76
CA GLY A 410 3.69 -9.54 17.29
C GLY A 410 3.28 -10.92 17.80
N PRO A 411 4.10 -11.58 18.63
CA PRO A 411 3.80 -12.91 19.13
C PRO A 411 2.51 -12.90 19.96
N ARG A 412 1.67 -13.92 19.78
CA ARG A 412 0.46 -14.07 20.56
C ARG A 412 0.84 -14.28 22.03
N GLN A 413 0.47 -13.34 22.90
CA GLN A 413 0.65 -13.52 24.34
C GLN A 413 -0.16 -14.76 24.75
N SER A 414 0.53 -15.82 25.16
CA SER A 414 -0.12 -16.89 25.90
C SER A 414 -0.73 -16.25 27.13
N GLN A 415 -2.02 -16.48 27.37
CA GLN A 415 -2.58 -16.20 28.67
C GLN A 415 -1.75 -17.01 29.67
N LEU A 416 -0.87 -16.34 30.42
CA LEU A 416 -0.34 -16.86 31.67
C LEU A 416 -1.56 -17.10 32.55
N HIS A 417 -2.06 -18.34 32.52
CA HIS A 417 -3.04 -18.78 33.48
C HIS A 417 -2.41 -18.65 34.86
N ASP A 418 -2.95 -17.72 35.64
CA ASP A 418 -2.64 -17.56 37.04
C ASP A 418 -2.80 -18.91 37.74
N SER A 419 -1.69 -19.37 38.33
CA SER A 419 -1.50 -20.72 38.79
C SER A 419 -2.11 -20.91 40.18
N THR A 420 -3.42 -21.10 40.27
CA THR A 420 -4.05 -21.68 41.48
C THR A 420 -5.23 -22.59 41.15
N THR A 421 -4.98 -23.69 40.44
CA THR A 421 -5.65 -24.98 40.66
C THR A 421 -4.82 -26.11 40.04
N LYS A 422 -4.27 -26.99 40.89
CA LYS A 422 -3.63 -28.27 40.56
C LYS A 422 -4.61 -29.41 40.91
N PRO A 423 -4.42 -30.66 40.44
CA PRO A 423 -4.18 -31.09 39.07
C PRO A 423 -5.06 -32.32 38.72
N LEU A 424 -5.26 -32.63 37.43
CA LEU A 424 -5.42 -34.04 37.02
C LEU A 424 -4.37 -34.37 35.97
N THR A 425 -3.47 -35.24 36.41
CA THR A 425 -2.52 -36.08 35.67
C THR A 425 -3.27 -36.88 34.59
N THR A 426 -2.73 -37.21 33.40
CA THR A 426 -1.42 -37.76 33.04
C THR A 426 -1.21 -37.70 31.51
N THR A 427 0.06 -37.51 31.08
CA THR A 427 0.78 -38.13 29.90
C THR A 427 0.11 -38.14 28.52
N GLU A 428 0.76 -37.93 27.38
CA GLU A 428 2.14 -37.70 26.95
C GLU A 428 2.03 -37.25 25.48
N ASP A 429 2.97 -36.43 25.03
CA ASP A 429 3.12 -35.99 23.66
C ASP A 429 3.72 -37.11 22.80
N GLN A 430 3.00 -37.57 21.77
CA GLN A 430 3.57 -38.32 20.64
C GLN A 430 2.84 -37.98 19.33
N THR A 431 3.55 -37.23 18.48
CA THR A 431 3.61 -37.35 17.00
C THR A 431 2.33 -37.62 16.18
N ARG A 432 2.00 -36.62 15.34
CA ARG A 432 1.62 -36.71 13.91
C ARG A 432 0.39 -37.56 13.49
N THR A 433 -0.46 -36.90 12.70
CA THR A 433 -1.44 -37.46 11.73
C THR A 433 -2.55 -38.36 12.28
N THR A 434 -3.76 -37.80 12.45
CA THR A 434 -5.05 -38.35 11.98
C THR A 434 -6.18 -37.42 12.45
N SER A 435 -7.17 -37.16 11.59
CA SER A 435 -8.39 -36.44 11.97
C SER A 435 -9.11 -37.20 13.09
N THR A 436 -9.50 -36.50 14.15
CA THR A 436 -10.18 -37.14 15.28
C THR A 436 -11.61 -37.57 14.89
N SER A 437 -12.16 -38.61 15.53
CA SER A 437 -13.54 -39.06 15.26
C SER A 437 -14.56 -37.95 15.55
N ALA A 438 -14.24 -37.01 16.45
CA ALA A 438 -15.08 -35.86 16.77
C ALA A 438 -15.19 -34.86 15.60
N ASP A 439 -14.12 -34.65 14.82
CA ASP A 439 -14.15 -33.79 13.63
C ASP A 439 -14.96 -34.42 12.49
N VAL A 440 -14.85 -35.75 12.36
CA VAL A 440 -15.64 -36.55 11.39
C VAL A 440 -17.12 -36.56 11.79
N ASP A 441 -17.43 -36.68 13.07
CA ASP A 441 -18.80 -36.64 13.59
C ASP A 441 -19.43 -35.23 13.47
N PHE A 442 -18.65 -34.17 13.71
CA PHE A 442 -19.08 -32.79 13.49
C PHE A 442 -19.40 -32.52 12.03
N LEU A 443 -18.50 -32.88 11.11
CA LEU A 443 -18.74 -32.76 9.67
C LEU A 443 -19.94 -33.60 9.24
N SER A 444 -20.05 -34.85 9.71
CA SER A 444 -21.18 -35.72 9.41
C SER A 444 -22.53 -35.12 9.85
N SER A 445 -22.57 -34.48 11.02
CA SER A 445 -23.77 -33.79 11.53
C SER A 445 -24.13 -32.52 10.75
N HIS A 446 -23.13 -31.72 10.35
CA HIS A 446 -23.31 -30.50 9.57
C HIS A 446 -23.77 -30.82 8.13
N TRP A 447 -23.21 -31.88 7.55
CA TRP A 447 -23.64 -32.42 6.26
C TRP A 447 -25.04 -33.03 6.34
N ALA A 448 -25.38 -33.80 7.39
CA ALA A 448 -26.73 -34.34 7.57
C ALA A 448 -27.79 -33.23 7.67
N SER A 449 -27.45 -32.11 8.31
CA SER A 449 -28.28 -30.90 8.36
C SER A 449 -28.48 -30.26 6.96
N LEU A 450 -27.41 -30.13 6.17
CA LEU A 450 -27.47 -29.64 4.79
C LEU A 450 -28.25 -30.60 3.86
N PHE A 451 -28.07 -31.91 4.00
CA PHE A 451 -28.78 -32.96 3.24
C PHE A 451 -30.28 -32.99 3.52
N ASN A 452 -30.69 -32.69 4.76
CA ASN A 452 -32.11 -32.61 5.12
C ASN A 452 -32.78 -31.34 4.60
N LYS A 453 -32.02 -30.24 4.40
CA LYS A 453 -32.53 -28.96 3.88
C LYS A 453 -32.62 -28.89 2.35
N ALA A 454 -31.80 -29.66 1.61
CA ALA A 454 -31.71 -29.59 0.14
C ALA A 454 -32.80 -30.36 -0.65
N GLY A 455 -33.79 -30.97 0.01
CA GLY A 455 -34.85 -31.77 -0.64
C GLY A 455 -34.43 -33.21 -1.01
N PRO A 456 -35.36 -34.05 -1.53
CA PRO A 456 -35.17 -35.50 -1.62
C PRO A 456 -34.24 -35.87 -2.78
N LEU A 457 -32.94 -35.96 -2.51
CA LEU A 457 -32.02 -36.74 -3.33
C LEU A 457 -32.42 -38.23 -3.24
N ASN A 458 -32.52 -38.92 -4.37
CA ASN A 458 -32.81 -40.35 -4.36
C ASN A 458 -31.68 -41.13 -3.66
N LYS A 459 -32.00 -42.33 -3.14
CA LYS A 459 -31.09 -43.16 -2.32
C LYS A 459 -29.76 -43.43 -3.03
N GLU A 460 -29.79 -43.52 -4.36
CA GLU A 460 -28.62 -43.76 -5.21
C GLU A 460 -27.69 -42.53 -5.28
N ALA A 461 -28.24 -41.32 -5.39
CA ALA A 461 -27.47 -40.08 -5.38
C ALA A 461 -26.80 -39.84 -4.02
N ARG A 462 -27.49 -40.15 -2.91
CA ARG A 462 -26.90 -40.06 -1.57
C ARG A 462 -25.71 -41.00 -1.40
N LEU A 463 -25.85 -42.26 -1.84
CA LEU A 463 -24.78 -43.26 -1.75
C LEU A 463 -23.57 -42.88 -2.62
N LYS A 464 -23.82 -42.33 -3.82
CA LYS A 464 -22.77 -41.83 -4.71
C LYS A 464 -21.98 -40.68 -4.09
N ILE A 465 -22.65 -39.72 -3.46
CA ILE A 465 -21.99 -38.58 -2.81
C ILE A 465 -21.21 -39.02 -1.56
N GLN A 466 -21.78 -39.89 -0.73
CA GLN A 466 -21.09 -40.44 0.44
C GLN A 466 -19.82 -41.22 0.07
N ASN A 467 -19.86 -42.00 -1.02
CA ASN A 467 -18.66 -42.69 -1.51
C ASN A 467 -17.64 -41.73 -2.14
N TRP A 468 -18.08 -40.59 -2.66
CA TRP A 468 -17.20 -39.56 -3.23
C TRP A 468 -16.47 -38.74 -2.16
N LEU A 469 -17.16 -38.43 -1.06
CA LEU A 469 -16.59 -37.67 0.06
C LEU A 469 -15.53 -38.48 0.83
N LYS A 470 -15.51 -39.81 0.69
CA LYS A 470 -14.43 -40.67 1.23
C LYS A 470 -13.10 -40.52 0.49
N ILE A 471 -13.09 -39.85 -0.66
CA ILE A 471 -11.90 -39.68 -1.51
C ILE A 471 -11.08 -38.47 -1.07
N PHE A 472 -11.72 -37.48 -0.44
CA PHE A 472 -11.07 -36.24 -0.02
C PHE A 472 -10.84 -36.24 1.49
N PRO A 473 -9.69 -35.73 1.97
CA PRO A 473 -9.49 -35.52 3.39
C PRO A 473 -10.42 -34.42 3.92
N ALA A 474 -10.79 -34.50 5.19
CA ALA A 474 -11.83 -33.68 5.81
C ALA A 474 -11.58 -32.16 5.69
N ASN A 475 -10.32 -31.74 5.72
CA ASN A 475 -9.88 -30.36 5.53
C ASN A 475 -10.15 -29.84 4.11
N GLU A 476 -9.93 -30.64 3.07
CA GLU A 476 -10.19 -30.21 1.69
C GLU A 476 -11.69 -30.04 1.39
N ILE A 477 -12.51 -30.82 2.08
CA ILE A 477 -13.97 -30.69 2.03
C ILE A 477 -14.39 -29.40 2.74
N ALA A 478 -13.81 -29.11 3.92
CA ALA A 478 -14.07 -27.88 4.66
C ALA A 478 -13.68 -26.64 3.84
N ASP A 479 -12.49 -26.64 3.22
CA ASP A 479 -12.05 -25.53 2.35
C ASP A 479 -13.00 -25.29 1.17
N ALA A 480 -13.50 -26.37 0.55
CA ALA A 480 -14.45 -26.26 -0.56
C ALA A 480 -15.81 -25.70 -0.08
N MET A 481 -16.23 -26.05 1.14
CA MET A 481 -17.45 -25.51 1.75
C MET A 481 -17.32 -24.04 2.09
N ASP A 482 -16.20 -23.62 2.68
CA ASP A 482 -15.94 -22.22 3.02
C ASP A 482 -15.83 -21.35 1.76
N THR A 483 -15.15 -21.88 0.74
CA THR A 483 -15.11 -21.25 -0.58
C THR A 483 -16.52 -21.08 -1.14
N ALA A 484 -17.35 -22.12 -1.10
CA ALA A 484 -18.70 -22.05 -1.64
C ALA A 484 -19.63 -21.13 -0.83
N ALA A 485 -19.45 -21.04 0.49
CA ALA A 485 -20.18 -20.13 1.38
C ALA A 485 -19.90 -18.65 1.06
N THR A 486 -18.72 -18.36 0.49
CA THR A 486 -18.34 -17.02 0.02
C THR A 486 -19.18 -16.56 -1.18
N TYR A 487 -19.67 -17.49 -2.00
CA TYR A 487 -20.38 -17.17 -3.25
C TYR A 487 -21.87 -17.44 -3.21
N GLN A 488 -22.34 -18.32 -2.32
CA GLN A 488 -23.72 -18.79 -2.32
C GLN A 488 -24.26 -18.87 -0.88
N SER A 489 -25.27 -18.07 -0.58
CA SER A 489 -25.97 -18.09 0.72
C SER A 489 -27.15 -19.08 0.74
N ASP A 490 -27.62 -19.53 -0.43
CA ASP A 490 -28.66 -20.56 -0.54
C ASP A 490 -28.07 -21.95 -0.26
N PRO A 491 -28.63 -22.74 0.68
CA PRO A 491 -28.07 -24.05 1.03
C PRO A 491 -27.99 -25.04 -0.14
N THR A 492 -28.89 -24.95 -1.11
CA THR A 492 -28.89 -25.85 -2.28
C THR A 492 -27.83 -25.45 -3.30
N ALA A 493 -27.69 -24.14 -3.54
CA ALA A 493 -26.65 -23.58 -4.40
C ALA A 493 -25.25 -23.75 -3.78
N HIS A 494 -25.11 -23.51 -2.47
CA HIS A 494 -23.91 -23.77 -1.68
C HIS A 494 -23.47 -25.22 -1.85
N PHE A 495 -24.36 -26.18 -1.59
CA PHE A 495 -24.08 -27.61 -1.77
C PHE A 495 -23.65 -27.95 -3.19
N ARG A 496 -24.37 -27.48 -4.21
CA ARG A 496 -24.03 -27.72 -5.62
C ARG A 496 -22.66 -27.14 -5.99
N TYR A 497 -22.34 -25.97 -5.46
CA TYR A 497 -21.09 -25.27 -5.73
C TYR A 497 -19.91 -25.99 -5.04
N THR A 498 -20.06 -26.40 -3.78
CA THR A 498 -19.08 -27.24 -3.06
C THR A 498 -18.78 -28.52 -3.84
N ILE A 499 -19.81 -29.23 -4.31
CA ILE A 499 -19.64 -30.45 -5.12
C ILE A 499 -18.96 -30.13 -6.46
N GLY A 500 -19.24 -28.97 -7.06
CA GLY A 500 -18.57 -28.49 -8.27
C GLY A 500 -17.07 -28.25 -8.08
N ILE A 501 -16.66 -27.63 -6.96
CA ILE A 501 -15.26 -27.41 -6.59
C ILE A 501 -14.54 -28.74 -6.43
N LEU A 502 -15.11 -29.65 -5.62
CA LEU A 502 -14.52 -30.97 -5.37
C LEU A 502 -14.45 -31.81 -6.65
N ARG A 503 -15.43 -31.67 -7.57
CA ARG A 503 -15.41 -32.32 -8.88
C ARG A 503 -14.30 -31.83 -9.78
N ASN A 504 -14.04 -30.54 -9.79
CA ASN A 504 -12.96 -29.95 -10.58
C ASN A 504 -11.60 -30.33 -9.99
N LYS A 505 -11.46 -30.32 -8.66
CA LYS A 505 -10.25 -30.84 -7.98
C LYS A 505 -10.00 -32.31 -8.32
N LYS A 506 -11.03 -33.17 -8.24
CA LYS A 506 -10.91 -34.59 -8.61
C LYS A 506 -10.47 -34.78 -10.06
N ARG A 507 -11.09 -34.06 -10.99
CA ARG A 507 -10.75 -34.14 -12.42
C ARG A 507 -9.33 -33.64 -12.72
N ALA A 508 -8.87 -32.62 -12.00
CA ALA A 508 -7.49 -32.15 -12.12
C ALA A 508 -6.47 -33.19 -11.61
N ILE A 509 -6.86 -34.01 -10.63
CA ILE A 509 -6.03 -35.13 -10.13
C ILE A 509 -6.07 -36.32 -11.11
N GLU A 510 -7.23 -36.62 -11.69
CA GLU A 510 -7.42 -37.80 -12.57
C GLU A 510 -6.98 -37.58 -14.03
N ASN A 511 -7.04 -36.35 -14.55
CA ASN A 511 -6.62 -36.03 -15.92
C ASN A 511 -6.13 -34.56 -16.05
N PRO A 512 -4.84 -34.31 -15.77
CA PRO A 512 -4.26 -32.97 -15.74
C PRO A 512 -4.32 -32.23 -17.09
N GLU A 513 -4.13 -32.95 -18.20
CA GLU A 513 -4.14 -32.40 -19.57
C GLU A 513 -5.53 -31.91 -19.96
N ALA A 514 -6.58 -32.64 -19.59
CA ALA A 514 -7.97 -32.21 -19.83
C ALA A 514 -8.33 -30.96 -19.00
N ALA A 515 -7.79 -30.83 -17.79
CA ALA A 515 -8.00 -29.65 -16.95
C ALA A 515 -7.28 -28.41 -17.50
N GLU A 516 -6.12 -28.59 -18.13
CA GLU A 516 -5.38 -27.53 -18.79
C GLU A 516 -6.03 -27.07 -20.09
N LEU A 517 -6.54 -28.01 -20.89
CA LEU A 517 -7.36 -27.74 -22.07
C LEU A 517 -8.64 -26.98 -21.70
N GLU A 518 -9.32 -27.35 -20.62
CA GLU A 518 -10.54 -26.67 -20.15
C GLU A 518 -10.24 -25.27 -19.57
N ARG A 519 -9.07 -25.07 -18.93
CA ARG A 519 -8.57 -23.73 -18.58
C ARG A 519 -8.33 -22.88 -19.82
N GLY A 520 -7.67 -23.42 -20.84
CA GLY A 520 -7.44 -22.76 -22.12
C GLY A 520 -8.75 -22.35 -22.81
N ILE A 521 -9.74 -23.26 -22.86
CA ILE A 521 -11.08 -22.99 -23.42
C ILE A 521 -11.79 -21.90 -22.63
N ASN A 522 -11.75 -21.92 -21.30
CA ASN A 522 -12.41 -20.90 -20.49
C ASN A 522 -11.75 -19.52 -20.61
N THR A 523 -10.42 -19.48 -20.75
CA THR A 523 -9.66 -18.26 -21.05
C THR A 523 -10.01 -17.71 -22.43
N ALA A 524 -10.05 -18.56 -23.46
CA ALA A 524 -10.45 -18.16 -24.82
C ALA A 524 -11.91 -17.66 -24.88
N VAL A 525 -12.83 -18.30 -24.17
CA VAL A 525 -14.24 -17.87 -24.06
C VAL A 525 -14.35 -16.53 -23.32
N LYS A 526 -13.53 -16.29 -22.28
CA LYS A 526 -13.46 -14.99 -21.60
C LYS A 526 -12.90 -13.90 -22.52
N PHE A 527 -11.84 -14.20 -23.26
CA PHE A 527 -11.25 -13.25 -24.22
C PHE A 527 -12.23 -12.86 -25.32
N TRP A 528 -12.96 -13.83 -25.89
CA TRP A 528 -13.99 -13.59 -26.89
C TRP A 528 -15.17 -12.76 -26.35
N ARG A 529 -15.62 -13.04 -25.11
CA ARG A 529 -16.67 -12.25 -24.42
C ARG A 529 -16.27 -10.79 -24.21
N ASN A 530 -14.98 -10.53 -23.98
CA ASN A 530 -14.46 -9.18 -23.80
C ASN A 530 -14.34 -8.40 -25.12
N MET A 531 -14.17 -9.08 -26.26
CA MET A 531 -14.11 -8.43 -27.58
C MET A 531 -15.49 -8.09 -28.17
N ASN A 532 -16.54 -8.84 -27.82
CA ASN A 532 -17.89 -8.66 -28.38
C ASN A 532 -18.89 -8.33 -27.26
N SER A 533 -18.98 -7.06 -26.88
CA SER A 533 -19.89 -6.57 -25.83
C SER A 533 -21.37 -6.71 -26.22
N GLY A 534 -21.94 -7.91 -26.07
CA GLY A 534 -23.36 -8.20 -26.28
C GLY A 534 -23.77 -9.59 -25.77
N SER A 535 -24.77 -9.60 -24.87
CA SER A 535 -25.53 -10.73 -24.26
C SER A 535 -24.90 -12.13 -24.28
N GLY A 536 -24.56 -12.62 -23.09
CA GLY A 536 -23.90 -13.91 -22.89
C GLY A 536 -24.78 -15.14 -23.15
N TYR A 537 -24.44 -15.91 -24.17
CA TYR A 537 -24.25 -17.38 -24.13
C TYR A 537 -23.64 -17.82 -25.46
N LEU A 538 -22.65 -18.73 -25.44
CA LEU A 538 -22.16 -19.39 -26.66
C LEU A 538 -23.00 -20.66 -26.85
N PRO A 539 -23.73 -20.82 -27.97
CA PRO A 539 -24.48 -22.04 -28.28
C PRO A 539 -23.59 -23.29 -28.21
N ARG A 540 -24.15 -24.42 -27.75
CA ARG A 540 -23.41 -25.65 -27.41
C ARG A 540 -22.62 -26.21 -28.62
N ASN A 541 -23.21 -26.12 -29.80
CA ASN A 541 -22.60 -26.45 -31.09
C ASN A 541 -21.31 -25.64 -31.38
N HIS A 542 -21.26 -24.36 -31.02
CA HIS A 542 -20.05 -23.54 -31.25
C HIS A 542 -18.93 -23.86 -30.25
N ARG A 543 -19.28 -24.29 -29.03
CA ARG A 543 -18.31 -24.83 -28.05
C ARG A 543 -17.70 -26.14 -28.51
N ASP A 544 -18.49 -26.98 -29.16
CA ASP A 544 -18.04 -28.26 -29.70
C ASP A 544 -17.19 -28.06 -30.97
N SER A 545 -17.49 -27.06 -31.81
CA SER A 545 -16.61 -26.61 -32.91
C SER A 545 -15.27 -26.04 -32.42
N LEU A 546 -15.27 -25.27 -31.33
CA LEU A 546 -14.02 -24.76 -30.73
C LEU A 546 -13.18 -25.90 -30.13
N ARG A 547 -13.83 -26.90 -29.52
CA ARG A 547 -13.18 -28.13 -29.06
C ARG A 547 -12.59 -28.93 -30.21
N ALA A 548 -13.28 -29.02 -31.35
CA ALA A 548 -12.77 -29.70 -32.53
C ALA A 548 -11.53 -28.99 -33.13
N LEU A 549 -11.54 -27.65 -33.17
CA LEU A 549 -10.39 -26.84 -33.59
C LEU A 549 -9.17 -27.02 -32.67
N LEU A 550 -9.40 -27.10 -31.36
CA LEU A 550 -8.35 -27.33 -30.36
C LEU A 550 -7.86 -28.79 -30.28
N MET A 551 -8.57 -29.72 -30.93
CA MET A 551 -8.13 -31.11 -31.07
C MET A 551 -7.23 -31.32 -32.30
N VAL A 552 -7.02 -30.30 -33.13
CA VAL A 552 -6.13 -30.38 -34.29
C VAL A 552 -5.25 -29.12 -34.36
N ARG A 553 -4.08 -29.22 -33.72
CA ARG A 553 -2.90 -28.33 -33.76
C ARG A 553 -2.80 -27.18 -32.74
N THR A 554 -1.63 -26.52 -32.80
CA THR A 554 -0.99 -25.72 -31.75
C THR A 554 -1.70 -24.39 -31.48
N THR A 555 -1.38 -23.74 -30.36
CA THR A 555 -1.97 -22.44 -29.96
C THR A 555 -1.81 -21.37 -31.04
N GLU A 556 -0.69 -21.36 -31.75
CA GLU A 556 -0.42 -20.49 -32.89
C GLU A 556 -1.41 -20.69 -34.06
N ASP A 557 -1.75 -21.94 -34.39
CA ASP A 557 -2.67 -22.27 -35.48
C ASP A 557 -4.10 -21.77 -35.17
N VAL A 558 -4.51 -21.82 -33.90
CA VAL A 558 -5.80 -21.31 -33.43
C VAL A 558 -5.86 -19.79 -33.52
N ILE A 559 -4.77 -19.10 -33.17
CA ILE A 559 -4.67 -17.64 -33.27
C ILE A 559 -4.70 -17.19 -34.74
N GLU A 560 -4.08 -17.94 -35.65
CA GLU A 560 -4.06 -17.65 -37.09
C GLU A 560 -5.42 -17.92 -37.77
N ALA A 561 -6.11 -19.00 -37.36
CA ALA A 561 -7.50 -19.27 -37.77
C ALA A 561 -8.48 -18.20 -37.27
N MET A 562 -8.29 -17.69 -36.04
CA MET A 562 -9.10 -16.60 -35.51
C MET A 562 -8.83 -15.25 -36.21
N LYS A 563 -7.61 -15.04 -36.74
CA LYS A 563 -7.29 -13.88 -37.57
C LYS A 563 -7.93 -13.95 -38.96
N SER A 564 -8.06 -15.14 -39.57
CA SER A 564 -8.76 -15.31 -40.84
C SER A 564 -10.28 -15.16 -40.70
N TRP A 565 -10.82 -15.52 -39.53
CA TRP A 565 -12.23 -15.31 -39.15
C TRP A 565 -12.70 -13.86 -39.19
N GLY A 566 -11.80 -12.90 -39.03
CA GLY A 566 -12.14 -11.47 -39.09
C GLY A 566 -12.42 -10.93 -40.50
N ARG A 567 -12.30 -11.73 -41.56
CA ARG A 567 -12.35 -11.22 -42.95
C ARG A 567 -13.35 -11.84 -43.95
N SER A 568 -14.18 -12.85 -43.64
CA SER A 568 -15.24 -13.26 -44.60
C SER A 568 -16.46 -14.01 -44.03
N ASN A 569 -17.63 -13.74 -44.62
CA ASN A 569 -18.92 -14.45 -44.42
C ASN A 569 -18.93 -15.88 -45.02
N SER A 570 -18.01 -16.75 -44.61
CA SER A 570 -17.91 -18.09 -45.21
C SER A 570 -17.55 -19.18 -44.20
N PHE A 571 -18.35 -19.29 -43.12
CA PHE A 571 -18.27 -20.44 -42.21
C PHE A 571 -18.67 -21.74 -42.93
N ASP A 572 -19.69 -21.70 -43.79
CA ASP A 572 -20.21 -22.89 -44.48
C ASP A 572 -19.24 -23.45 -45.53
N ARG A 573 -18.49 -22.58 -46.22
CA ARG A 573 -17.50 -22.99 -47.24
C ARG A 573 -16.28 -23.68 -46.63
N PHE A 574 -15.86 -23.22 -45.45
CA PHE A 574 -14.75 -23.83 -44.70
C PHE A 574 -15.11 -25.24 -44.21
N ILE A 575 -16.37 -25.44 -43.81
CA ILE A 575 -16.89 -26.75 -43.42
C ILE A 575 -16.97 -27.70 -44.63
N GLU A 576 -17.41 -27.25 -45.80
CA GLU A 576 -17.44 -28.06 -47.02
C GLU A 576 -16.05 -28.48 -47.53
N GLU A 577 -15.04 -27.62 -47.42
CA GLU A 577 -13.67 -27.94 -47.85
C GLU A 577 -12.98 -28.93 -46.92
N GLN A 578 -13.18 -28.82 -45.60
CA GLN A 578 -12.57 -29.71 -44.59
C GLN A 578 -13.25 -31.08 -44.48
N LEU A 579 -14.52 -31.21 -44.90
CA LEU A 579 -15.20 -32.51 -44.95
C LEU A 579 -14.86 -33.30 -46.22
N ASN A 580 -14.33 -32.64 -47.26
CA ASN A 580 -13.96 -33.26 -48.53
C ASN A 580 -12.45 -33.53 -48.69
N SER A 581 -11.60 -33.05 -47.76
CA SER A 581 -10.15 -33.33 -47.69
C SER A 581 -9.83 -34.34 -46.60
#